data_AF-A0A7V6DFU7-F1
#
_entry.id   AF-A0A7V6DFU7-F1
#
_cell.length_a   1.000
_cell.length_b   1.000
_cell.length_c   1.000
_cell.angle_alpha   90.00
_cell.angle_beta   90.00
_cell.angle_gamma   90.00
#
_symmetry.space_group_name_H-M   'P 1'
#
loop_
_entity.id
_entity.type
_entity.pdbx_description
1 polymer ?
#
loop_
_entity_poly.entity_id
_entity_poly.type
_entity_poly.pdbx_seq_one_letter_code
_entity_poly.pdbx_strand_id
1 'polypeptide(L)'
;MPSRPSLPTFPSAAGGAACQSVRGGLTDEEVAIAREIRALKEEERALRRALREAERDQRPALQARLAALRAQGLELVARREEARHRRMVLLGHEAP
;
A
#
# COMPACT_ATOMS: atom_id res chain seq x y z
N MET A 1 15.62 6.43 41.86
CA MET A 1 14.85 5.71 40.83
C MET A 1 14.33 6.71 39.82
N PRO A 2 14.83 6.75 38.57
CA PRO A 2 14.27 7.63 37.54
C PRO A 2 13.22 6.89 36.70
N SER A 3 12.02 7.46 36.66
CA SER A 3 10.86 7.04 35.90
C SER A 3 11.09 7.16 34.39
N ARG A 4 10.85 6.08 33.64
CA ARG A 4 10.85 6.07 32.18
C ARG A 4 9.55 6.66 31.64
N PRO A 5 9.58 7.61 30.68
CA PRO A 5 8.38 7.99 29.95
C PRO A 5 7.96 6.89 28.96
N SER A 6 6.67 6.58 28.99
CA SER A 6 5.99 5.59 28.15
C SER A 6 6.02 5.96 26.67
N LEU A 7 6.43 5.01 25.83
CA LEU A 7 6.32 5.10 24.38
C LEU A 7 4.84 5.15 23.95
N PRO A 8 4.48 5.89 22.88
CA PRO A 8 3.16 5.82 22.31
C PRO A 8 2.95 4.45 21.63
N THR A 9 1.99 3.69 22.14
CA THR A 9 1.49 2.46 21.54
C THR A 9 0.79 2.82 20.23
N PHE A 10 1.34 2.39 19.09
CA PHE A 10 0.65 2.47 17.81
C PHE A 10 -0.55 1.52 17.81
N PRO A 11 -1.74 1.94 17.32
CA PRO A 11 -2.88 1.05 17.22
C PRO A 11 -2.58 -0.07 16.22
N SER A 12 -2.50 -1.29 16.76
CA SER A 12 -2.51 -2.54 16.02
C SER A 12 -3.75 -2.61 15.14
N ALA A 13 -3.54 -2.69 13.83
CA ALA A 13 -4.58 -2.84 12.82
C ALA A 13 -5.18 -4.25 12.87
N ALA A 14 -6.03 -4.50 13.85
CA ALA A 14 -6.85 -5.69 13.93
C ALA A 14 -8.31 -5.27 14.15
N GLY A 15 -9.03 -5.03 13.06
CA GLY A 15 -10.46 -4.74 13.10
C GLY A 15 -11.03 -4.44 11.73
N GLY A 16 -12.02 -5.22 11.30
CA GLY A 16 -12.96 -4.79 10.27
C GLY A 16 -13.22 -5.81 9.18
N ALA A 17 -14.15 -6.72 9.47
CA ALA A 17 -14.76 -7.64 8.55
C ALA A 17 -15.58 -6.95 7.44
N ALA A 18 -15.79 -7.71 6.36
CA ALA A 18 -16.92 -7.65 5.43
C ALA A 18 -17.15 -6.36 4.61
N CYS A 19 -16.75 -6.43 3.35
CA CYS A 19 -17.51 -5.85 2.24
C CYS A 19 -17.51 -6.88 1.09
N GLN A 20 -18.46 -7.83 1.16
CA GLN A 20 -18.85 -8.60 -0.02
C GLN A 20 -19.72 -7.69 -0.90
N SER A 21 -19.31 -7.50 -2.15
CA SER A 21 -20.20 -7.11 -3.23
C SER A 21 -19.65 -7.70 -4.53
N VAL A 22 -20.22 -8.85 -4.90
CA VAL A 22 -19.90 -9.56 -6.13
C VAL A 22 -20.69 -8.92 -7.28
N ARG A 23 -20.02 -8.10 -8.07
CA ARG A 23 -20.21 -7.97 -9.54
C ARG A 23 -18.81 -7.84 -10.13
N GLY A 24 -18.28 -8.94 -10.67
CA GLY A 24 -16.89 -9.02 -11.15
C GLY A 24 -15.86 -9.02 -10.02
N GLY A 25 -16.17 -9.68 -8.89
CA GLY A 25 -15.43 -9.57 -7.64
C GLY A 25 -13.93 -9.80 -7.85
N LEU A 26 -13.13 -8.83 -7.41
CA LEU A 26 -11.69 -8.98 -7.23
C LEU A 26 -11.45 -10.25 -6.41
N THR A 27 -10.49 -11.08 -6.81
CA THR A 27 -10.04 -12.22 -5.99
C THR A 27 -9.50 -11.71 -4.65
N ASP A 28 -9.44 -12.57 -3.63
CA ASP A 28 -8.86 -12.19 -2.33
C ASP A 28 -7.44 -11.63 -2.47
N GLU A 29 -6.68 -12.14 -3.45
CA GLU A 29 -5.36 -11.64 -3.86
C GLU A 29 -5.45 -10.20 -4.43
N GLU A 30 -6.37 -9.93 -5.36
CA GLU A 30 -6.59 -8.58 -5.90
C GLU A 30 -7.10 -7.58 -4.85
N VAL A 31 -7.90 -8.03 -3.88
CA VAL A 31 -8.37 -7.21 -2.74
C VAL A 31 -7.21 -6.88 -1.80
N ALA A 32 -6.36 -7.86 -1.48
CA ALA A 32 -5.17 -7.65 -0.67
C ALA A 32 -4.23 -6.64 -1.33
N ILE A 33 -3.93 -6.81 -2.62
CA ILE A 33 -3.08 -5.89 -3.38
C ILE A 33 -3.72 -4.49 -3.44
N ALA A 34 -5.04 -4.39 -3.62
CA ALA A 34 -5.72 -3.09 -3.61
C ALA A 34 -5.64 -2.38 -2.25
N ARG A 35 -5.67 -3.13 -1.13
CA ARG A 35 -5.47 -2.58 0.22
C ARG A 35 -4.03 -2.09 0.41
N GLU A 36 -3.05 -2.87 -0.03
CA GLU A 36 -1.64 -2.47 0.03
C GLU A 36 -1.37 -1.21 -0.81
N ILE A 37 -1.92 -1.11 -2.02
CA ILE A 37 -1.84 0.10 -2.86
C ILE A 37 -2.46 1.32 -2.15
N ARG A 38 -3.57 1.14 -1.43
CA ARG A 38 -4.17 2.23 -0.65
C ARG A 38 -3.26 2.67 0.50
N ALA A 39 -2.71 1.71 1.26
CA ALA A 39 -1.78 1.99 2.34
C ALA A 39 -0.52 2.73 1.84
N LEU A 40 0.06 2.29 0.71
CA LEU A 40 1.19 2.98 0.08
C LEU A 40 0.86 4.42 -0.34
N LYS A 41 -0.35 4.67 -0.87
CA LYS A 41 -0.79 6.03 -1.24
C LYS A 41 -0.99 6.92 -0.01
N GLU A 42 -1.45 6.36 1.09
CA GLU A 42 -1.57 7.09 2.36
C GLU A 42 -0.18 7.43 2.92
N GLU A 43 0.77 6.49 2.88
CA GLU A 43 2.15 6.73 3.28
C GLU A 43 2.85 7.75 2.36
N GLU A 44 2.62 7.69 1.04
CA GLU A 44 3.14 8.70 0.10
C GLU A 44 2.58 10.09 0.41
N ARG A 45 1.28 10.20 0.74
CA ARG A 45 0.66 11.48 1.14
C ARG A 45 1.26 12.01 2.44
N ALA A 46 1.48 11.14 3.43
CA ALA A 46 2.12 11.51 4.69
C ALA A 46 3.56 11.99 4.47
N LEU A 47 4.34 11.28 3.66
CA LEU A 47 5.72 11.66 3.31
C LEU A 47 5.80 12.94 2.49
N ARG A 48 4.83 13.20 1.61
CA ARG A 48 4.75 14.49 0.89
C ARG A 48 4.46 15.65 1.84
N ARG A 49 3.67 15.45 2.90
CA ARG A 49 3.47 16.46 3.95
C ARG A 49 4.75 16.66 4.75
N ALA A 50 5.38 15.57 5.19
CA ALA A 50 6.65 15.61 5.89
C ALA A 50 7.74 16.31 5.05
N LEU A 51 7.80 16.09 3.72
CA LEU A 51 8.74 16.77 2.82
C LEU A 51 8.54 18.29 2.73
N ARG A 52 7.30 18.77 2.90
CA ARG A 52 7.01 20.21 2.90
C ARG A 52 7.49 20.88 4.18
N GLU A 53 7.38 20.17 5.30
CA GLU A 53 7.78 20.63 6.63
C GLU A 53 9.25 20.32 6.96
N ALA A 54 9.87 19.40 6.22
CA ALA A 54 11.24 18.94 6.45
C ALA A 54 12.30 19.97 6.05
N GLU A 55 13.30 20.09 6.92
CA GLU A 55 14.52 20.85 6.70
C GLU A 55 15.34 20.29 5.52
N ARG A 56 16.21 21.14 4.94
CA ARG A 56 16.99 20.83 3.73
C ARG A 56 17.79 19.54 3.84
N ASP A 57 18.28 19.21 5.03
CA ASP A 57 19.13 18.03 5.26
C ASP A 57 18.34 16.72 5.34
N GLN A 58 17.04 16.78 5.65
CA GLN A 58 16.15 15.61 5.74
C GLN A 58 15.41 15.30 4.42
N ARG A 59 15.37 16.28 3.50
CA ARG A 59 14.77 16.13 2.16
C ARG A 59 15.33 14.97 1.34
N PRO A 60 16.65 14.73 1.22
CA PRO A 60 17.15 13.63 0.40
C PRO A 60 16.71 12.25 0.93
N ALA A 61 16.70 12.05 2.25
CA ALA A 61 16.25 10.80 2.86
C ALA A 61 14.75 10.56 2.61
N LEU A 62 13.92 11.60 2.76
CA LEU A 62 12.48 11.52 2.49
C LEU A 62 12.17 11.33 0.99
N GLN A 63 12.95 11.94 0.10
CA GLN A 63 12.83 11.71 -1.34
C GLN A 63 13.21 10.28 -1.73
N ALA A 64 14.28 9.72 -1.16
CA ALA A 64 14.66 8.33 -1.38
C ALA A 64 13.55 7.37 -0.91
N ARG A 65 12.97 7.62 0.26
CA ARG A 65 11.85 6.84 0.79
C ARG A 65 10.60 6.95 -0.10
N LEU A 66 10.32 8.14 -0.64
CA LEU A 66 9.21 8.36 -1.57
C LEU A 66 9.45 7.62 -2.90
N ALA A 67 10.68 7.60 -3.42
CA ALA A 67 11.04 6.83 -4.60
C ALA A 67 10.85 5.32 -4.38
N ALA A 68 11.25 4.80 -3.22
CA ALA A 68 11.06 3.41 -2.84
C ALA A 68 9.57 3.03 -2.80
N LEU A 69 8.72 3.85 -2.18
CA LEU A 69 7.27 3.60 -2.14
C LEU A 69 6.63 3.64 -3.54
N ARG A 70 7.12 4.50 -4.44
CA ARG A 70 6.66 4.51 -5.83
C ARG A 70 7.05 3.24 -6.57
N ALA A 71 8.28 2.75 -6.39
CA ALA A 71 8.72 1.49 -6.97
C ALA A 71 7.87 0.31 -6.46
N GLN A 72 7.64 0.24 -5.14
CA GLN A 72 6.75 -0.76 -4.53
C GLN A 72 5.31 -0.66 -5.08
N GLY A 73 4.80 0.56 -5.26
CA GLY A 73 3.49 0.78 -5.85
C GLY A 73 3.38 0.25 -7.28
N LEU A 74 4.43 0.42 -8.10
CA LEU A 74 4.49 -0.12 -9.46
C LEU A 74 4.53 -1.66 -9.46
N GLU A 75 5.30 -2.27 -8.57
CA GLU A 75 5.35 -3.74 -8.42
C GLU A 75 3.98 -4.31 -8.04
N LEU A 76 3.27 -3.68 -7.11
CA LEU A 76 1.93 -4.11 -6.73
C LEU A 76 0.92 -3.95 -7.87
N VAL A 77 1.02 -2.89 -8.67
CA VAL A 77 0.19 -2.72 -9.87
C VAL A 77 0.48 -3.83 -10.88
N ALA A 78 1.76 -4.13 -11.14
CA ALA A 78 2.14 -5.21 -12.05
C ALA A 78 1.63 -6.58 -11.56
N ARG A 79 1.78 -6.89 -10.27
CA ARG A 79 1.22 -8.13 -9.67
C ARG A 79 -0.29 -8.21 -9.80
N ARG A 80 -1.00 -7.09 -9.63
CA ARG A 80 -2.46 -7.02 -9.81
C ARG A 80 -2.85 -7.26 -11.26
N GLU A 81 -2.13 -6.67 -12.20
CA GLU A 81 -2.37 -6.87 -13.64
C GLU A 81 -2.11 -8.32 -14.04
N GLU A 82 -1.05 -8.94 -13.53
CA GLU A 82 -0.74 -10.34 -13.75
C GLU A 82 -1.81 -11.27 -13.14
N ALA A 83 -2.30 -11.00 -11.93
CA ALA A 83 -3.40 -11.75 -11.32
C ALA A 83 -4.70 -11.62 -12.14
N ARG A 84 -5.00 -10.40 -12.63
CA ARG A 84 -6.13 -10.15 -13.53
C ARG A 84 -5.96 -10.91 -14.85
N HIS A 85 -4.78 -10.85 -15.46
CA HIS A 85 -4.49 -11.52 -16.72
C HIS A 85 -4.64 -13.04 -16.58
N ARG A 86 -4.03 -13.65 -15.55
CA ARG A 86 -4.21 -15.08 -15.22
C ARG A 86 -5.69 -15.45 -15.11
N ARG A 87 -6.49 -14.62 -14.46
CA ARG A 87 -7.95 -14.82 -14.37
C ARG A 87 -8.64 -14.69 -15.73
N MET A 88 -8.28 -13.70 -16.55
CA MET A 88 -8.85 -13.51 -17.88
C MET A 88 -8.52 -14.68 -18.83
N VAL A 89 -7.30 -15.23 -18.74
CA VAL A 89 -6.89 -16.44 -19.46
C VAL A 89 -7.70 -17.65 -19.00
N LEU A 90 -7.85 -17.87 -17.69
CA LEU A 90 -8.68 -18.96 -17.15
C LEU A 90 -10.15 -18.87 -17.57
N LEU A 91 -10.68 -17.66 -17.72
CA LEU A 91 -12.04 -17.42 -18.20
C LEU A 91 -12.16 -17.47 -19.73
N GLY A 92 -11.07 -17.72 -20.45
CA GLY A 92 -11.05 -17.78 -21.91
C GLY A 92 -11.24 -16.43 -22.61
N HIS A 93 -11.03 -15.32 -21.89
CA HIS A 93 -11.15 -13.97 -22.43
C HIS A 93 -9.85 -13.46 -23.06
N GLU A 94 -8.69 -14.03 -22.69
CA GLU A 94 -7.36 -13.64 -23.19
C GLU A 94 -6.54 -14.90 -23.55
N ALA A 95 -5.55 -14.74 -24.44
CA ALA A 95 -4.66 -15.84 -24.84
C ALA A 95 -3.61 -16.12 -23.74
N PRO A 96 -3.26 -17.41 -23.51
CA PRO A 96 -2.24 -17.83 -22.54
C PRO A 96 -0.80 -17.50 -22.96
#